data_AF-A0A538RRT6-F1
#
_entry.id   AF-A0A538RRT6-F1
#
_cell.length_a   1.000
_cell.length_b   1.000
_cell.length_c   1.000
_cell.angle_alpha   90.00
_cell.angle_beta   90.00
_cell.angle_gamma   90.00
#
_symmetry.space_group_name_H-M   'P 1'
#
loop_
_entity.id
_entity.type
_entity.pdbx_description
1 polymer ?
#
loop_
_entity_poly.entity_id
_entity_poly.type
_entity_poly.pdbx_seq_one_letter_code
_entity_poly.pdbx_strand_id
1 'polypeptide(L)' 'MDLSTGGCMIETDFPVVVGVSFECRIYVPGLDWPLRIDEAQVRWVKANTFGIQFMKIQPDEEAKLKQVIASLNEELQA' A
#
# COMPACT_ATOMS: atom_id res chain seq x y z
N MET A 1 0.37 2.55 10.52
CA MET A 1 0.53 2.00 9.16
C MET A 1 1.15 3.08 8.30
N ASP A 2 2.25 2.79 7.59
CA ASP A 2 2.89 3.76 6.68
C ASP A 2 2.30 3.55 5.27
N LEU A 3 1.18 4.24 5.00
CA LEU A 3 0.45 4.21 3.72
C LEU A 3 0.31 5.64 3.20
N SER A 4 0.61 5.83 1.92
CA SER A 4 0.47 7.08 1.20
C SER A 4 -0.19 6.83 -0.16
N THR A 5 -0.49 7.91 -0.89
CA THR A 5 -0.97 7.80 -2.28
C THR A 5 0.05 7.18 -3.23
N GLY A 6 1.34 7.21 -2.88
CA GLY A 6 2.43 6.73 -3.74
C GLY A 6 2.98 5.36 -3.36
N GLY A 7 2.56 4.76 -2.24
CA GLY A 7 3.16 3.53 -1.75
C GLY A 7 2.90 3.27 -0.27
N CYS A 8 3.43 2.15 0.22
CA CYS A 8 3.39 1.79 1.64
C CYS A 8 4.59 0.95 2.07
N MET A 9 4.77 0.84 3.40
CA MET A 9 5.63 -0.16 4.02
C MET A 9 4.85 -1.44 4.31
N ILE A 10 5.49 -2.58 4.08
CA ILE A 10 4.97 -3.92 4.38
C ILE A 10 5.96 -4.64 5.29
N GLU A 11 5.45 -5.33 6.31
CA GLU A 11 6.21 -6.26 7.15
C GLU A 11 6.05 -7.69 6.63
N THR A 12 7.14 -8.46 6.62
CA THR A 12 7.16 -9.82 6.10
C THR A 12 8.33 -10.62 6.67
N ASP A 13 8.10 -11.92 6.89
CA ASP A 13 9.16 -12.89 7.22
C ASP A 13 9.76 -13.54 5.97
N PHE A 14 9.21 -13.24 4.78
CA PHE A 14 9.71 -13.76 3.51
C PHE A 14 10.83 -12.89 2.93
N PRO A 15 11.83 -13.51 2.26
CA PRO A 15 12.85 -12.73 1.57
C PRO A 15 12.25 -11.94 0.39
N VAL A 16 12.60 -10.66 0.30
CA VAL A 16 12.15 -9.74 -0.76
C VAL A 16 13.35 -9.11 -1.45
N VAL A 17 13.25 -8.89 -2.75
CA VAL A 17 14.30 -8.30 -3.59
C VAL A 17 13.85 -6.94 -4.12
N VAL A 18 14.73 -5.94 -4.01
CA VAL A 18 14.50 -4.59 -4.57
C VAL A 18 14.36 -4.67 -6.09
N GLY A 19 13.42 -3.90 -6.64
CA GLY A 19 13.13 -3.83 -8.09
C GLY A 19 12.11 -4.84 -8.58
N VAL A 20 11.69 -5.81 -7.76
CA VAL A 20 10.59 -6.73 -8.11
C VAL A 20 9.28 -5.94 -8.21
N SER A 21 8.55 -6.16 -9.30
CA SER A 21 7.18 -5.66 -9.50
C SER A 21 6.16 -6.77 -9.26
N PHE A 22 5.01 -6.41 -8.68
CA PHE A 22 3.89 -7.32 -8.47
C PHE A 22 2.55 -6.57 -8.36
N GLU A 23 1.44 -7.29 -8.55
CA GLU A 23 0.10 -6.80 -8.21
C GLU A 23 -0.09 -6.81 -6.69
N CYS A 24 -0.55 -5.70 -6.12
CA CYS A 24 -0.79 -5.57 -4.68
C CYS A 24 -2.28 -5.41 -4.38
N ARG A 25 -2.76 -6.10 -3.35
CA ARG A 25 -4.14 -5.98 -2.83
C ARG A 25 -4.08 -5.60 -1.37
N ILE A 26 -4.63 -4.44 -1.03
CA ILE A 26 -4.63 -3.92 0.34
C ILE A 26 -6.03 -4.09 0.92
N TYR A 27 -6.15 -4.92 1.95
CA TYR A 27 -7.40 -5.14 2.66
C TYR A 27 -7.51 -4.13 3.79
N VAL A 28 -8.54 -3.29 3.72
CA VAL A 28 -8.80 -2.23 4.71
C VAL A 28 -10.06 -2.61 5.48
N PRO A 29 -10.04 -2.61 6.82
CA PRO A 29 -11.25 -2.80 7.62
C PRO A 29 -12.34 -1.81 7.21
N GLY A 30 -13.57 -2.30 7.01
CA GLY A 30 -14.70 -1.47 6.59
C GLY A 30 -14.85 -1.26 5.08
N LEU A 31 -13.89 -1.69 4.26
CA LEU A 31 -14.09 -1.80 2.81
C LEU A 31 -14.56 -3.20 2.42
N ASP A 32 -15.61 -3.27 1.60
CA ASP A 32 -16.13 -4.54 1.06
C ASP A 32 -15.15 -5.23 0.11
N TRP A 33 -14.29 -4.45 -0.56
CA TRP A 33 -13.33 -4.94 -1.54
C TRP A 33 -11.94 -4.35 -1.29
N PRO A 34 -10.86 -5.12 -1.51
CA PRO A 34 -9.51 -4.61 -1.33
C PRO A 34 -9.20 -3.52 -2.36
N LEU A 35 -8.37 -2.56 -1.95
CA LEU A 35 -7.74 -1.64 -2.88
C LEU A 35 -6.83 -2.43 -3.83
N ARG A 36 -6.95 -2.17 -5.13
CA ARG A 36 -6.17 -2.86 -6.17
C ARG A 36 -5.09 -1.94 -6.72
N ILE A 37 -3.85 -2.37 -6.58
CA ILE A 37 -2.69 -1.76 -7.22
C ILE A 37 -2.24 -2.70 -8.34
N ASP A 38 -2.44 -2.28 -9.58
CA ASP A 38 -2.11 -3.07 -10.78
C ASP A 38 -0.61 -3.37 -10.85
N GLU A 39 0.23 -2.43 -10.41
CA GLU A 39 1.67 -2.65 -10.33
C GLU A 39 2.27 -1.87 -9.17
N ALA A 40 2.95 -2.58 -8.27
CA ALA A 40 3.78 -2.01 -7.22
C ALA A 40 5.21 -2.55 -7.34
N GLN A 41 6.20 -1.71 -7.10
CA GLN A 41 7.62 -2.08 -7.16
C GLN A 41 8.29 -1.94 -5.80
N VAL A 42 9.07 -2.93 -5.39
CA VAL A 42 9.92 -2.86 -4.20
C VAL A 42 11.00 -1.80 -4.39
N ARG A 43 11.04 -0.78 -3.54
CA ARG A 43 12.01 0.32 -3.60
C ARG A 43 13.16 0.18 -2.61
N TRP A 44 12.88 -0.43 -1.45
CA TRP A 44 13.88 -0.67 -0.42
C TRP A 44 13.47 -1.86 0.44
N VAL A 45 14.46 -2.51 1.06
CA VAL A 45 14.29 -3.59 2.05
C VAL A 45 15.14 -3.26 3.27
N LYS A 46 14.58 -3.40 4.47
CA LYS A 46 15.26 -3.16 5.74
C LYS A 46 14.74 -4.14 6.79
N ALA A 47 15.61 -5.04 7.25
CA ALA A 47 15.23 -6.11 8.18
C ALA A 47 14.03 -6.92 7.63
N ASN A 48 12.94 -7.03 8.41
CA ASN A 48 11.70 -7.71 8.05
C ASN A 48 10.67 -6.77 7.39
N THR A 49 11.09 -5.58 6.93
CA THR A 49 10.20 -4.63 6.26
C THR A 49 10.72 -4.25 4.88
N PHE A 50 9.80 -3.87 4.01
CA PHE A 50 10.12 -3.34 2.70
C PHE A 50 9.10 -2.28 2.27
N GLY A 51 9.56 -1.31 1.50
CA GLY A 51 8.71 -0.28 0.94
C GLY A 51 8.41 -0.56 -0.52
N ILE A 52 7.15 -0.37 -0.90
CA ILE A 52 6.71 -0.41 -2.28
C ILE A 52 6.28 0.95 -2.78
N GLN A 53 6.54 1.22 -4.06
CA GLN A 53 5.96 2.33 -4.79
C GLN A 53 4.85 1.81 -5.69
N PHE A 54 3.70 2.47 -5.68
CA PHE A 54 2.62 2.20 -6.60
C PHE A 54 2.99 2.78 -7.97
N MET A 55 3.24 1.89 -8.93
CA MET A 55 3.62 2.24 -10.29
C MET A 55 2.39 2.43 -11.18
N LYS A 56 1.36 1.62 -10.95
CA LYS A 56 0.10 1.68 -11.68
C LYS A 56 -1.07 1.40 -10.75
N ILE A 57 -2.02 2.33 -10.73
CA ILE A 57 -3.27 2.26 -10.00
C ILE A 57 -4.37 2.84 -10.87
N GLN A 58 -5.56 2.24 -10.83
CA GLN A 58 -6.71 2.77 -11.56
C GLN A 58 -7.24 4.04 -10.86
N PRO A 59 -7.77 5.04 -11.59
CA PRO A 59 -8.24 6.29 -10.99
C PRO A 59 -9.29 6.10 -9.89
N ASP A 60 -10.21 5.15 -10.06
CA ASP A 60 -11.23 4.84 -9.06
C ASP A 60 -10.63 4.23 -7.80
N GLU A 61 -9.59 3.39 -7.94
CA GLU A 61 -8.86 2.81 -6.81
C GLU A 61 -8.01 3.87 -6.10
N GLU A 62 -7.44 4.83 -6.84
CA GLU A 62 -6.72 5.96 -6.27
C GLU A 62 -7.64 6.89 -5.46
N ALA A 63 -8.87 7.12 -5.94
CA ALA A 63 -9.87 7.88 -5.22
C ALA A 63 -10.27 7.20 -3.89
N LYS A 64 -10.48 5.87 -3.92
CA LYS A 64 -10.74 5.08 -2.69
C LYS A 64 -9.54 5.11 -1.74
N LEU A 65 -8.32 4.97 -2.26
CA LEU A 65 -7.10 5.06 -1.45
C LEU A 65 -7.01 6.40 -0.72
N LYS A 66 -7.32 7.52 -1.40
CA LYS A 66 -7.35 8.85 -0.75
C LYS A 66 -8.38 8.92 0.38
N GLN A 67 -9.56 8.32 0.20
CA GLN A 67 -10.58 8.24 1.26
C GLN A 67 -10.10 7.42 2.45
N VAL A 68 -9.48 6.26 2.20
CA VAL A 68 -8.89 5.42 3.24
C VAL A 68 -7.83 6.19 4.04
N ILE A 69 -6.91 6.88 3.36
CA ILE A 69 -5.87 7.68 4.03
C ILE A 69 -6.49 8.78 4.89
N ALA A 70 -7.55 9.44 4.41
CA ALA A 70 -8.25 10.46 5.17
C ALA A 70 -8.86 9.89 6.46
N SER A 71 -9.58 8.76 6.36
CA SER A 71 -10.19 8.10 7.52
C SER A 71 -9.15 7.62 8.55
N LEU A 72 -8.03 7.05 8.08
CA LEU A 72 -6.95 6.62 8.97
C LEU A 72 -6.30 7.79 9.71
N ASN A 73 -6.17 8.94 9.07
CA ASN A 73 -5.64 10.14 9.73
C ASN A 73 -6.60 10.66 10.79
N GLU A 74 -7.92 10.61 10.56
CA GLU A 74 -8.92 10.99 11.56
C GLU A 74 -8.84 10.08 12.80
N GLU A 75 -8.74 8.76 12.61
CA GLU A 75 -8.59 7.79 13.71
C GLU A 75 -7.31 8.01 14.52
N LEU A 76 -6.20 8.39 13.89
CA LEU A 76 -4.93 8.67 14.57
C LEU A 76 -4.93 9.96 15.38
N GLN A 77 -5.90 10.86 15.16
CA GLN A 77 -6.06 12.11 15.91
C GLN A 77 -7.11 12.03 17.02
N ALA A 78 -7.84 10.92 17.12
CA ALA A 78 -8.86 10.65 18.15
C ALA A 78 -8.23 9.95 19.37
#